data_AF-A0A6N4W8S5-F1
#
_entry.id   AF-A0A6N4W8S5-F1
#
_cell.length_a   1.000
_cell.length_b   1.000
_cell.length_c   1.000
_cell.angle_alpha   90.00
_cell.angle_beta   90.00
_cell.angle_gamma   90.00
#
_symmetry.space_group_name_H-M   'P 1'
#
loop_
_entity.id
_entity.type
_entity.pdbx_description
1 polymer ?
#
loop_
_entity_poly.entity_id
_entity_poly.type
_entity_poly.pdbx_seq_one_letter_code
_entity_poly.pdbx_strand_id
1 'polypeptide(L)'
;MAGNSGQSGEALDSARAALAARDRELAEADAQLAGMISAAYTSATDAIRRIEAIQSEIDAAVAQYAGDTPAQGREVARLLLDKNRELVDLVTAVKADAQAKTAALQGLRHHYQG
;
A
#
# COMPACT_ATOMS: atom_id res chain seq x y z
N MET A 1 48.98 -15.38 -33.54
CA MET A 1 48.58 -14.81 -32.23
C MET A 1 47.42 -13.82 -32.35
N ALA A 2 46.38 -14.10 -33.17
CA ALA A 2 45.26 -13.16 -33.41
C ALA A 2 43.88 -13.68 -32.94
N GLY A 3 43.75 -14.98 -32.62
CA GLY A 3 42.48 -15.58 -32.19
C GLY A 3 42.10 -15.29 -30.73
N ASN A 4 43.08 -15.11 -29.84
CA ASN A 4 42.81 -14.93 -28.40
C ASN A 4 42.28 -13.53 -28.05
N SER A 5 42.68 -12.50 -28.80
CA SER A 5 42.26 -11.12 -28.60
C SER A 5 40.82 -10.86 -29.09
N GLY A 6 40.41 -11.50 -30.19
CA GLY A 6 39.02 -11.44 -30.67
C GLY A 6 38.04 -12.14 -29.72
N GLN A 7 38.39 -13.34 -29.26
CA GLN A 7 37.56 -14.12 -28.31
C GLN A 7 37.44 -13.45 -26.93
N SER A 8 38.48 -12.75 -26.49
CA SER A 8 38.44 -11.97 -25.25
C SER A 8 37.58 -10.70 -25.40
N GLY A 9 37.57 -10.08 -26.58
CA GLY A 9 36.69 -8.94 -26.89
C GLY A 9 35.21 -9.32 -26.87
N GLU A 10 34.85 -10.41 -27.55
CA GLU A 10 33.48 -10.93 -27.57
C GLU A 10 32.99 -11.31 -26.17
N ALA A 11 33.84 -11.92 -25.33
CA ALA A 11 33.51 -12.25 -23.95
C ALA A 11 33.23 -11.00 -23.09
N LEU A 12 34.03 -9.94 -23.26
CA LEU A 12 33.83 -8.67 -22.55
C LEU A 12 32.56 -7.95 -23.00
N ASP A 13 32.27 -7.94 -24.29
CA ASP A 13 31.05 -7.32 -24.82
C ASP A 13 29.79 -8.09 -24.38
N SER A 14 29.86 -9.42 -24.34
CA SER A 14 28.79 -10.25 -23.76
C SER A 14 28.58 -9.97 -22.28
N ALA A 15 29.66 -9.82 -21.49
CA ALA A 15 29.56 -9.50 -20.06
C ALA A 15 28.95 -8.11 -19.83
N ARG A 16 29.35 -7.11 -20.64
CA ARG A 16 28.77 -5.75 -20.60
C ARG A 16 27.30 -5.74 -20.97
N ALA A 17 26.90 -6.50 -21.99
CA ALA A 17 25.51 -6.61 -22.40
C ALA A 17 24.66 -7.25 -21.29
N ALA A 18 25.16 -8.31 -20.64
CA ALA A 18 24.50 -8.95 -19.51
C ALA A 18 24.36 -8.01 -18.31
N LEU A 19 25.41 -7.25 -17.97
CA LEU A 19 25.36 -6.27 -16.89
C LEU A 19 24.35 -5.14 -17.19
N ALA A 20 24.38 -4.60 -18.41
CA ALA A 20 23.44 -3.56 -18.82
C ALA A 20 21.98 -4.04 -18.90
N ALA A 21 21.76 -5.33 -19.16
CA ALA A 21 20.43 -5.93 -19.04
C ALA A 21 20.00 -6.02 -17.57
N ARG A 22 20.91 -6.46 -16.70
CA ARG A 22 20.64 -6.59 -15.27
C ARG A 22 20.35 -5.26 -14.59
N ASP A 23 21.12 -4.22 -14.90
CA ASP A 23 20.91 -2.88 -14.35
C ASP A 23 19.53 -2.32 -14.74
N ARG A 24 19.07 -2.59 -15.97
CA ARG A 24 17.72 -2.19 -16.41
C ARG A 24 16.63 -2.93 -15.65
N GLU A 25 16.74 -4.24 -15.49
CA GLU A 25 15.78 -5.03 -14.70
C GLU A 25 15.69 -4.54 -13.25
N LEU A 26 16.83 -4.22 -12.63
CA LEU A 26 16.87 -3.70 -11.26
C LEU A 26 16.27 -2.30 -11.18
N ALA A 27 16.56 -1.41 -12.13
CA ALA A 27 15.99 -0.06 -12.16
C ALA A 27 14.45 -0.11 -12.32
N GLU A 28 13.93 -1.02 -13.14
CA GLU A 28 12.49 -1.25 -13.28
C GLU A 28 11.88 -1.79 -11.99
N ALA A 29 12.56 -2.72 -11.31
CA ALA A 29 12.10 -3.23 -10.02
C ALA A 29 12.09 -2.14 -8.94
N ASP A 30 13.11 -1.29 -8.88
CA ASP A 30 13.18 -0.17 -7.94
C ASP A 30 12.07 0.86 -8.17
N ALA A 31 11.78 1.19 -9.43
CA ALA A 31 10.68 2.07 -9.78
C ALA A 31 9.32 1.49 -9.33
N GLN A 32 9.11 0.18 -9.53
CA GLN A 32 7.91 -0.50 -9.05
C GLN A 32 7.83 -0.50 -7.52
N LEU A 33 8.93 -0.77 -6.82
CA LEU A 33 9.01 -0.74 -5.36
C LEU A 33 8.65 0.64 -4.81
N ALA A 34 9.26 1.70 -5.35
CA ALA A 34 8.99 3.08 -4.94
C ALA A 34 7.51 3.45 -5.16
N GLY A 35 6.94 3.06 -6.30
CA GLY A 35 5.52 3.26 -6.60
C GLY A 35 4.61 2.54 -5.60
N MET A 36 4.90 1.29 -5.26
CA MET A 36 4.12 0.52 -4.28
C MET A 36 4.18 1.13 -2.88
N ILE A 37 5.36 1.56 -2.43
CA ILE A 37 5.54 2.21 -1.12
C ILE A 37 4.77 3.53 -1.07
N SER A 38 4.86 4.35 -2.11
CA SER A 38 4.12 5.61 -2.19
C SER A 38 2.61 5.37 -2.14
N ALA A 39 2.10 4.41 -2.93
CA ALA A 39 0.69 4.05 -2.91
C ALA A 39 0.23 3.49 -1.56
N ALA A 40 1.07 2.72 -0.87
CA ALA A 40 0.78 2.21 0.48
C ALA A 40 0.68 3.36 1.49
N TYR A 41 1.61 4.31 1.44
CA TYR A 41 1.62 5.47 2.32
C TYR A 41 0.37 6.35 2.11
N THR A 42 0.00 6.62 0.86
CA THR A 42 -1.22 7.38 0.55
C THR A 42 -2.46 6.66 1.06
N SER A 43 -2.62 5.36 0.77
CA SER A 43 -3.74 4.55 1.26
C SER A 43 -3.87 4.57 2.79
N ALA A 44 -2.74 4.42 3.51
CA ALA A 44 -2.72 4.47 4.97
C ALA A 44 -3.11 5.86 5.52
N THR A 45 -2.57 6.93 4.93
CA THR A 45 -2.86 8.31 5.35
C THR A 45 -4.32 8.68 5.08
N ASP A 46 -4.89 8.24 3.96
CA ASP A 46 -6.30 8.43 3.63
C ASP A 46 -7.21 7.68 4.58
N ALA A 47 -6.86 6.43 4.92
CA ALA A 47 -7.58 5.64 5.90
C ALA A 47 -7.60 6.31 7.28
N ILE A 48 -6.44 6.80 7.76
CA ILE A 48 -6.32 7.51 9.03
C ILE A 48 -7.23 8.75 9.04
N ARG A 49 -7.14 9.59 8.01
CA ARG A 49 -8.00 10.79 7.90
C ARG A 49 -9.49 10.46 7.93
N ARG A 50 -9.88 9.35 7.29
CA ARG A 50 -11.28 8.92 7.27
C ARG A 50 -11.74 8.34 8.61
N ILE A 51 -10.87 7.61 9.32
CA ILE A 51 -11.14 7.15 10.70
C ILE A 51 -11.35 8.36 11.63
N GLU A 52 -10.47 9.37 11.54
CA GLU A 52 -10.58 10.59 12.35
C GLU A 52 -11.88 11.35 12.06
N ALA A 53 -12.29 11.43 10.79
CA ALA A 53 -13.58 12.04 10.42
C ALA A 53 -14.77 11.31 11.05
N ILE A 54 -14.80 9.98 10.99
CA ILE A 54 -15.86 9.18 11.61
C ILE A 54 -15.87 9.35 13.13
N GLN A 55 -14.70 9.39 13.76
CA GLN A 55 -14.58 9.67 15.19
C GLN A 55 -15.14 11.05 15.55
N SER A 56 -14.81 12.09 14.77
CA SER A 56 -15.35 13.43 14.99
C SER A 56 -16.88 13.47 14.86
N GLU A 57 -17.47 12.71 13.93
CA GLU A 57 -18.93 12.61 13.80
C GLU A 57 -19.57 11.88 14.99
N ILE A 58 -18.92 10.84 15.51
CA ILE A 58 -19.35 10.15 16.74
C ILE A 58 -19.32 11.12 17.92
N ASP A 59 -18.21 11.84 18.10
CA ASP A 59 -18.05 12.78 19.21
C ASP A 59 -19.09 13.90 19.15
N ALA A 60 -19.37 14.43 17.95
CA ALA A 60 -20.40 15.43 17.74
C ALA A 60 -21.80 14.90 18.08
N ALA A 61 -22.12 13.67 17.67
CA ALA A 61 -23.41 13.05 17.98
C ALA A 61 -23.60 12.82 19.48
N VAL A 62 -22.55 12.40 20.18
CA VAL A 62 -22.58 12.23 21.63
C VAL A 62 -22.70 13.56 22.35
N ALA A 63 -21.98 14.60 21.90
CA ALA A 63 -22.05 15.94 22.49
C ALA A 63 -23.44 16.60 22.33
N GLN A 64 -24.16 16.29 21.25
CA GLN A 64 -25.50 16.80 20.97
C GLN A 64 -26.61 16.01 21.67
N TYR A 65 -26.30 14.87 22.29
CA TYR A 65 -27.28 14.03 22.96
C TYR A 65 -27.69 14.60 24.32
N ALA A 66 -28.93 15.09 24.41
CA ALA A 66 -29.51 15.64 25.65
C ALA A 66 -30.19 14.58 26.55
N GLY A 67 -30.52 13.40 26.03
CA GLY A 67 -31.13 12.32 26.81
C GLY A 67 -32.58 12.55 27.25
N ASP A 68 -33.26 13.56 26.69
CA ASP A 68 -34.59 13.97 27.12
C ASP A 68 -35.67 12.94 26.80
N THR A 69 -35.43 12.06 25.81
CA THR A 69 -36.41 11.03 25.42
C THR A 69 -35.77 9.67 25.06
N PRO A 70 -36.49 8.55 25.30
CA PRO A 70 -36.12 7.25 24.77
C PRO A 70 -36.08 7.16 23.23
N ALA A 71 -36.71 8.10 22.52
CA ALA A 71 -36.63 8.18 21.07
C ALA A 71 -35.27 8.71 20.61
N GLN A 72 -34.81 9.82 21.20
CA GLN A 72 -33.46 10.37 20.96
C GLN A 72 -32.36 9.35 21.29
N GLY A 73 -32.48 8.61 22.40
CA GLY A 73 -31.51 7.57 22.74
C GLY A 73 -31.40 6.47 21.70
N ARG A 74 -32.53 6.05 21.10
CA ARG A 74 -32.54 5.05 20.03
C ARG A 74 -31.95 5.57 18.73
N GLU A 75 -32.15 6.86 18.43
CA GLU A 75 -31.59 7.50 17.24
C GLU A 75 -30.06 7.59 17.33
N VAL A 76 -29.54 8.07 18.46
CA VAL A 76 -28.09 8.12 18.70
C VAL A 76 -27.48 6.71 18.68
N ALA A 77 -28.14 5.72 19.31
CA ALA A 77 -27.65 4.34 19.27
C ALA A 77 -27.56 3.77 17.85
N ARG A 78 -28.52 4.08 16.98
CA ARG A 78 -28.48 3.67 15.55
C ARG A 78 -27.33 4.33 14.82
N LEU A 79 -27.16 5.64 14.98
CA LEU A 79 -26.06 6.37 14.37
C LEU A 79 -24.70 5.80 14.79
N LEU A 80 -24.50 5.52 16.08
CA LEU A 80 -23.27 4.93 16.59
C LEU A 80 -23.00 3.53 16.02
N LEU A 81 -24.04 2.70 15.90
CA LEU A 81 -23.95 1.39 15.26
C LEU A 81 -23.55 1.50 13.79
N ASP A 82 -24.14 2.44 13.06
CA ASP A 82 -23.83 2.64 11.64
C ASP A 82 -22.41 3.18 11.44
N LYS A 83 -21.96 4.12 12.28
CA LYS A 83 -20.57 4.62 12.27
C LYS A 83 -19.55 3.54 12.65
N ASN A 84 -19.91 2.66 13.59
CA ASN A 84 -19.05 1.52 13.93
C ASN A 84 -18.92 0.53 12.76
N ARG A 85 -20.01 0.24 12.05
CA ARG A 85 -19.96 -0.57 10.82
C ARG A 85 -19.09 0.07 9.76
N GLU A 86 -19.20 1.38 9.55
CA GLU A 86 -18.35 2.11 8.61
C GLU A 86 -16.86 1.97 8.95
N LEU A 87 -16.49 2.05 10.24
CA LEU A 87 -15.11 1.82 10.69
C LEU A 87 -14.65 0.38 10.39
N VAL A 88 -15.49 -0.62 10.69
CA VAL A 88 -15.17 -2.03 10.44
C VAL A 88 -14.95 -2.29 8.95
N ASP A 89 -15.83 -1.76 8.09
CA ASP A 89 -15.74 -1.91 6.64
C ASP A 89 -14.47 -1.24 6.10
N LEU A 90 -14.16 -0.02 6.57
CA LEU A 90 -12.96 0.71 6.21
C LEU A 90 -11.68 -0.05 6.60
N VAL A 91 -11.58 -0.50 7.85
CA VAL A 91 -10.42 -1.26 8.34
C VAL A 91 -10.26 -2.57 7.58
N THR A 92 -11.37 -3.24 7.25
CA THR A 92 -11.36 -4.49 6.48
C THR A 92 -10.82 -4.25 5.07
N ALA A 93 -11.28 -3.20 4.39
CA ALA A 93 -10.80 -2.83 3.06
C ALA A 93 -9.30 -2.49 3.07
N VAL A 94 -8.86 -1.68 4.04
CA VAL A 94 -7.43 -1.29 4.18
C VAL A 94 -6.56 -2.51 4.43
N LYS A 95 -7.01 -3.45 5.26
CA LYS A 95 -6.29 -4.70 5.51
C LYS A 95 -6.16 -5.54 4.23
N ALA A 96 -7.22 -5.68 3.46
CA ALA A 96 -7.20 -6.42 2.20
C ALA A 96 -6.23 -5.78 1.19
N ASP A 97 -6.26 -4.45 1.06
CA ASP A 97 -5.34 -3.68 0.23
C ASP A 97 -3.87 -3.86 0.67
N ALA A 98 -3.59 -3.79 1.97
CA ALA A 98 -2.24 -4.01 2.51
C ALA A 98 -1.73 -5.45 2.26
N GLN A 99 -2.60 -6.45 2.35
CA GLN A 99 -2.27 -7.83 2.03
C GLN A 99 -1.95 -8.01 0.54
N ALA A 100 -2.73 -7.39 -0.36
CA ALA A 100 -2.47 -7.43 -1.79
C ALA A 100 -1.11 -6.80 -2.13
N LYS A 101 -0.80 -5.64 -1.55
CA LYS A 101 0.51 -4.99 -1.72
C LYS A 101 1.66 -5.84 -1.17
N THR A 102 1.45 -6.50 -0.02
CA THR A 102 2.46 -7.41 0.56
C THR A 102 2.76 -8.57 -0.38
N ALA A 103 1.74 -9.19 -0.98
CA ALA A 103 1.93 -10.26 -1.96
C ALA A 103 2.69 -9.79 -3.20
N ALA A 104 2.38 -8.58 -3.71
CA ALA A 104 3.10 -7.99 -4.83
C ALA A 104 4.59 -7.73 -4.51
N LEU A 105 4.89 -7.21 -3.31
CA LEU A 105 6.26 -7.00 -2.85
C LEU A 105 7.04 -8.31 -2.69
N GLN A 106 6.38 -9.38 -2.23
CA GLN A 106 6.99 -10.71 -2.17
C GLN A 106 7.35 -11.25 -3.57
N GLY A 107 6.50 -10.99 -4.56
CA GLY A 107 6.79 -11.27 -5.97
C GLY A 107 8.02 -10.49 -6.45
N LEU A 108 8.04 -9.18 -6.20
CA LEU A 108 9.12 -8.28 -6.61
C LEU A 108 10.47 -8.68 -6.03
N ARG A 109 10.51 -9.25 -4.81
CA ARG A 109 11.74 -9.71 -4.16
C ARG A 109 12.57 -10.68 -5.01
N HIS A 110 11.94 -11.47 -5.89
CA HIS A 110 12.65 -12.41 -6.77
C HIS A 110 13.59 -11.68 -7.74
N HIS A 111 13.28 -10.45 -8.13
CA HIS A 111 14.13 -9.64 -9.00
C HIS A 111 15.43 -9.19 -8.31
N TYR A 112 15.51 -9.26 -6.98
CA TYR A 112 16.69 -8.87 -6.21
C TYR A 112 17.53 -10.05 -5.71
N GLN A 113 17.04 -11.29 -5.83
CA GLN A 113 17.71 -12.51 -5.36
C GLN A 113 18.64 -13.14 -6.40
N GLY A 114 19.14 -12.33 -7.36
CA GLY A 114 20.09 -12.77 -8.37
C GLY A 114 21.31 -13.49 -7.78
#